data_AF-A0A3Q3N9Q1-F1
#
_entry.id   AF-A0A3Q3N9Q1-F1
#
_cell.length_a   1.000
_cell.length_b   1.000
_cell.length_c   1.000
_cell.angle_alpha   90.00
_cell.angle_beta   90.00
_cell.angle_gamma   90.00
#
_symmetry.space_group_name_H-M   'P 1'
#
loop_
_entity.id
_entity.type
_entity.pdbx_description
1 polymer ?
#
loop_
_entity_poly.entity_id
_entity_poly.type
_entity_poly.pdbx_seq_one_letter_code
_entity_poly.pdbx_strand_id
1 'polypeptide(L)'
;MAAHLKKRVYEEFSKVVQIPHEEAPAKKLRLSKPSKSAALHIDLCKATNSTDALQYLLQFARKPVEAESVEGVVRILLEHYYKETDNSVRLKIASLLGLLTKTQGFVPDCIVDDAISTLSNESKTPF
;
A
#
# COMPACT_ATOMS: atom_id res chain seq x y z
N MET A 1 -14.18 -67.95 -35.27
CA MET A 1 -13.16 -67.03 -35.80
C MET A 1 -13.16 -65.73 -35.00
N ALA A 2 -11.97 -65.18 -34.74
CA ALA A 2 -11.70 -63.83 -34.20
C ALA A 2 -11.84 -63.55 -32.69
N ALA A 3 -11.40 -64.48 -31.84
CA ALA A 3 -10.66 -64.06 -30.65
C ALA A 3 -9.21 -63.77 -31.09
N HIS A 4 -8.59 -62.68 -30.62
CA HIS A 4 -7.19 -62.25 -30.88
C HIS A 4 -6.88 -61.23 -31.99
N LEU A 5 -7.81 -60.35 -32.40
CA LEU A 5 -7.47 -59.21 -33.28
C LEU A 5 -7.64 -57.82 -32.65
N LYS A 6 -7.83 -57.72 -31.32
CA LYS A 6 -7.80 -56.43 -30.60
C LYS A 6 -6.53 -56.20 -29.76
N LYS A 7 -5.58 -57.14 -29.75
CA LYS A 7 -4.33 -57.01 -28.99
C LYS A 7 -3.12 -56.52 -29.81
N ARG A 8 -3.23 -56.39 -31.14
CA ARG A 8 -2.14 -55.82 -31.98
C ARG A 8 -2.36 -54.38 -32.44
N VAL A 9 -3.50 -53.77 -32.12
CA VAL A 9 -3.70 -52.33 -32.41
C VAL A 9 -3.20 -51.46 -31.25
N TYR A 10 -3.07 -52.03 -30.04
CA TYR A 10 -2.67 -51.30 -28.85
C TYR A 10 -1.15 -51.24 -28.61
N GLU A 11 -0.33 -51.96 -29.40
CA GLU A 11 1.13 -51.99 -29.25
C GLU A 11 1.91 -51.27 -30.36
N GLU A 12 1.28 -50.88 -31.48
CA GLU A 12 2.00 -50.22 -32.59
C GLU A 12 1.73 -48.72 -32.75
N PHE A 13 0.79 -48.13 -32.00
CA PHE A 13 0.78 -46.67 -31.76
C PHE A 13 1.55 -46.30 -30.48
N SER A 14 2.40 -47.22 -30.03
CA SER A 14 3.32 -47.12 -28.90
C SER A 14 4.56 -46.26 -29.20
N LYS A 15 4.73 -45.71 -30.40
CA LYS A 15 5.93 -44.93 -30.74
C LYS A 15 5.57 -43.73 -31.58
N VAL A 16 6.15 -42.59 -31.21
CA VAL A 16 6.13 -41.28 -31.87
C VAL A 16 5.00 -40.32 -31.45
N VAL A 17 4.84 -40.08 -30.14
CA VAL A 17 4.73 -38.73 -29.54
C VAL A 17 5.10 -38.86 -28.04
N GLN A 18 6.38 -39.02 -27.73
CA GLN A 18 6.88 -38.66 -26.39
C GLN A 18 7.20 -37.17 -26.43
N ILE A 19 6.17 -36.34 -26.23
CA ILE A 19 6.39 -35.00 -25.70
C ILE A 19 6.51 -35.21 -24.19
N PRO A 20 7.65 -34.84 -23.55
CA PRO A 20 7.72 -34.85 -22.10
C PRO A 20 6.60 -33.97 -21.59
N HIS A 21 5.62 -34.57 -20.91
CA HIS A 21 4.71 -33.82 -20.07
C HIS A 21 5.55 -33.34 -18.89
N GLU A 22 6.27 -32.24 -19.11
CA GLU A 22 6.84 -31.43 -18.06
C GLU A 22 5.65 -31.01 -17.19
N GLU A 23 5.48 -31.70 -16.06
CA GLU A 23 4.59 -31.27 -15.00
C GLU A 23 5.00 -29.85 -14.63
N ALA A 24 4.32 -28.87 -15.24
CA ALA A 24 4.51 -27.48 -14.89
C ALA A 24 4.27 -27.39 -13.38
N PRO A 25 5.31 -27.06 -12.58
CA PRO A 25 5.13 -26.99 -11.15
C PRO A 25 4.10 -25.88 -10.93
N ALA A 26 2.95 -26.25 -10.35
CA ALA A 26 1.94 -25.29 -9.98
C ALA A 26 2.65 -24.18 -9.21
N LYS A 27 2.76 -23.00 -9.84
CA LYS A 27 3.40 -21.82 -9.26
C LYS A 27 2.55 -21.43 -8.08
N LYS A 28 2.84 -22.02 -6.92
CA LYS A 28 2.23 -21.63 -5.65
C LYS A 28 2.66 -20.20 -5.45
N LEU A 29 1.71 -19.30 -5.67
CA LEU A 29 1.81 -17.89 -5.35
C LEU A 29 1.94 -17.83 -3.83
N ARG A 30 3.16 -17.97 -3.34
CA ARG A 30 3.48 -17.69 -1.95
C ARG A 30 3.32 -16.19 -1.84
N LEU A 31 2.21 -15.77 -1.23
CA LEU A 31 1.99 -14.38 -0.86
C LEU A 31 3.26 -13.94 -0.11
N SER A 32 4.04 -13.08 -0.76
CA SER A 32 5.19 -12.46 -0.13
C SER A 32 4.70 -11.75 1.12
N LYS A 33 5.56 -11.70 2.13
CA LYS A 33 5.33 -11.11 3.46
C LYS A 33 4.42 -9.86 3.33
N PRO A 34 3.40 -9.70 4.20
CA PRO A 34 2.53 -8.53 4.16
C PRO A 34 3.40 -7.26 4.09
N SER A 35 3.08 -6.41 3.11
CA SER A 35 3.87 -5.20 2.82
C SER A 35 3.99 -4.38 4.10
N LYS A 36 5.22 -4.07 4.53
CA LYS A 36 5.52 -3.33 5.76
C LYS A 36 5.09 -1.86 5.74
N SER A 37 4.37 -1.43 4.71
CA SER A 37 4.08 -0.02 4.51
C SER A 37 3.07 0.46 5.55
N ALA A 38 3.54 1.20 6.56
CA ALA A 38 2.68 1.83 7.56
C ALA A 38 1.67 2.82 6.95
N ALA A 39 1.95 3.30 5.73
CA ALA A 39 1.02 4.10 4.93
C ALA A 39 -0.29 3.34 4.65
N LEU A 40 -0.26 2.01 4.53
CA LEU A 40 -1.44 1.17 4.33
C LEU A 40 -2.35 1.09 5.58
N HIS A 41 -1.90 1.60 6.73
CA HIS A 41 -2.62 1.49 8.00
C HIS A 41 -3.37 2.77 8.38
N ILE A 42 -3.30 3.81 7.55
CA ILE A 42 -4.02 5.07 7.75
C ILE A 42 -5.33 4.98 6.98
N ASP A 43 -6.38 4.56 7.68
CA ASP A 43 -7.73 4.36 7.13
C ASP A 43 -8.47 5.69 6.82
N LEU A 44 -7.75 6.78 6.53
CA LEU A 44 -8.34 8.09 6.24
C LEU A 44 -9.28 8.09 5.04
N CYS A 45 -9.09 7.16 4.09
CA CYS A 45 -10.00 6.99 2.96
C CYS A 45 -11.36 6.39 3.36
N LYS A 46 -11.48 5.79 4.56
CA LYS A 46 -12.72 5.25 5.10
C LYS A 46 -13.49 6.27 5.95
N ALA A 47 -12.87 7.40 6.30
CA ALA A 47 -13.53 8.42 7.10
C ALA A 47 -14.70 9.03 6.32
N THR A 48 -15.89 9.00 6.92
CA THR A 48 -17.10 9.59 6.31
C THR A 48 -17.35 11.02 6.78
N ASN A 49 -16.69 11.40 7.88
CA ASN A 49 -16.80 12.71 8.52
C ASN A 49 -15.50 13.04 9.26
N SER A 50 -15.35 14.29 9.69
CA SER A 50 -14.15 14.78 10.37
C SER A 50 -13.91 14.11 11.73
N THR A 51 -14.95 13.65 12.42
CA THR A 51 -14.82 12.90 13.69
C THR A 51 -14.14 11.55 13.44
N ASP A 52 -14.57 10.80 12.42
CA ASP A 52 -13.95 9.53 12.03
C ASP A 52 -12.48 9.74 11.65
N ALA A 53 -12.20 10.76 10.82
CA ALA A 53 -10.85 11.12 10.42
C ALA A 53 -9.96 11.39 11.64
N LEU A 54 -10.45 12.18 12.59
CA LEU A 54 -9.75 12.48 13.83
C LEU A 54 -9.45 11.22 14.65
N GLN A 55 -10.41 10.29 14.77
CA GLN A 55 -10.20 9.02 15.47
C GLN A 55 -9.12 8.17 14.80
N TYR A 56 -9.12 8.07 13.47
CA TYR A 56 -8.07 7.35 12.73
C TYR A 56 -6.70 8.00 12.92
N LEU A 57 -6.60 9.34 12.89
CA LEU A 57 -5.35 10.07 13.13
C LEU A 57 -4.84 9.88 14.57
N LEU A 58 -5.73 9.87 15.56
CA LEU A 58 -5.38 9.63 16.96
C LEU A 58 -4.91 8.19 17.19
N GLN A 59 -5.54 7.21 16.54
CA GLN A 59 -5.11 5.83 16.59
C GLN A 59 -3.75 5.64 15.91
N PHE A 60 -3.53 6.30 14.77
CA PHE A 60 -2.25 6.28 14.06
C PHE A 60 -1.12 6.91 14.88
N ALA A 61 -1.38 8.02 15.58
CA ALA A 61 -0.38 8.73 16.40
C ALA A 61 0.29 7.85 17.48
N ARG A 62 -0.32 6.73 17.85
CA ARG A 62 0.19 5.79 18.85
C ARG A 62 1.06 4.68 18.26
N LYS A 63 1.17 4.60 16.92
CA LYS A 63 1.90 3.56 16.22
C LYS A 63 3.29 4.10 15.80
N PRO A 64 4.38 3.34 16.02
CA PRO A 64 5.68 3.72 15.49
C PRO A 64 5.66 3.65 13.95
N VAL A 65 6.46 4.51 13.31
CA VAL A 65 6.60 4.56 11.85
C VAL A 65 8.05 4.30 11.51
N GLU A 66 8.29 3.31 10.63
CA GLU A 66 9.61 3.01 10.10
C GLU A 66 10.01 4.05 9.04
N ALA A 67 11.31 4.37 8.94
CA ALA A 67 11.81 5.41 8.04
C ALA A 67 11.39 5.19 6.59
N GLU A 68 11.39 3.94 6.11
CA GLU A 68 10.96 3.59 4.75
C GLU A 68 9.48 3.88 4.46
N SER A 69 8.65 4.04 5.49
CA SER A 69 7.21 4.30 5.36
C SER A 69 6.83 5.78 5.51
N VAL A 70 7.73 6.62 6.04
CA VAL A 70 7.42 8.02 6.38
C VAL A 70 6.93 8.80 5.17
N GLU A 71 7.63 8.69 4.04
CA GLU A 71 7.25 9.44 2.83
C GLU A 71 5.84 9.08 2.33
N GLY A 72 5.49 7.79 2.37
CA GLY A 72 4.14 7.33 2.02
C GLY A 72 3.08 7.86 2.98
N VAL A 73 3.39 7.88 4.27
CA VAL A 73 2.50 8.46 5.30
C VAL A 73 2.30 9.96 5.09
N VAL A 74 3.39 10.71 4.86
CA VAL A 74 3.34 12.15 4.60
C VAL A 74 2.43 12.46 3.41
N ARG A 75 2.56 11.70 2.32
CA ARG A 75 1.73 11.86 1.12
C ARG A 75 0.24 11.68 1.42
N ILE A 76 -0.13 10.63 2.16
CA ILE A 76 -1.52 10.36 2.55
C ILE A 76 -2.06 11.47 3.45
N LEU A 77 -1.25 11.93 4.41
CA LEU A 77 -1.63 13.00 5.33
C LEU A 77 -1.86 14.32 4.59
N LEU A 78 -0.97 14.71 3.68
CA LEU A 78 -1.10 15.93 2.89
C LEU A 78 -2.28 15.87 1.93
N GLU A 79 -2.51 14.74 1.27
CA GLU A 79 -3.68 14.54 0.42
C GLU A 79 -4.99 14.76 1.20
N HIS A 80 -5.06 14.29 2.44
CA HIS A 80 -6.20 14.54 3.31
C HIS A 80 -6.27 15.99 3.79
N TYR A 81 -5.13 16.59 4.15
CA TYR A 81 -5.05 17.96 4.62
C TYR A 81 -5.62 18.97 3.61
N TYR A 82 -5.32 18.81 2.32
CA TYR A 82 -5.74 19.76 1.29
C TYR A 82 -7.24 19.74 0.97
N LYS A 83 -7.94 18.64 1.30
CA LYS A 83 -9.40 18.51 1.08
C LYS A 83 -10.24 18.68 2.35
N GLU A 84 -9.60 18.74 3.51
CA GLU A 84 -10.27 18.83 4.80
C GLU A 84 -10.66 20.27 5.13
N THR A 85 -11.86 20.45 5.67
CA THR A 85 -12.39 21.76 6.08
C THR A 85 -12.37 21.93 7.61
N ASP A 86 -12.36 20.84 8.37
CA ASP A 86 -12.28 20.90 9.82
C ASP A 86 -10.86 21.26 10.29
N ASN A 87 -10.76 22.38 11.00
CA ASN A 87 -9.48 22.90 11.51
C ASN A 87 -8.82 21.95 12.52
N SER A 88 -9.61 21.19 13.29
CA SER A 88 -9.06 20.26 14.29
C SER A 88 -8.36 19.09 13.61
N VAL A 89 -8.95 18.56 12.53
CA VAL A 89 -8.33 17.52 11.70
C VAL A 89 -7.08 18.06 11.00
N ARG A 90 -7.15 19.25 10.37
CA ARG A 90 -5.97 19.89 9.74
C ARG A 90 -4.83 20.10 10.72
N LEU A 91 -5.12 20.60 11.92
CA LEU A 91 -4.12 20.77 12.98
C LEU A 91 -3.53 19.44 13.44
N LYS A 92 -4.37 18.40 13.57
CA LYS A 92 -3.88 17.06 13.94
C LYS A 92 -2.94 16.50 12.88
N ILE A 93 -3.24 16.70 11.61
CA ILE A 93 -2.36 16.30 10.49
C ILE A 93 -1.03 17.06 10.57
N ALA A 94 -1.05 18.39 10.72
CA ALA A 94 0.17 19.18 10.85
C ALA A 94 1.05 18.72 12.03
N SER A 95 0.43 18.39 13.18
CA SER A 95 1.12 17.83 14.33
C SER A 95 1.78 16.48 14.03
N LEU A 96 1.13 15.61 13.25
CA LEU A 96 1.69 14.32 12.85
C LEU A 96 2.85 14.49 11.87
N LEU A 97 2.76 15.40 10.90
CA LEU A 97 3.86 15.73 10.00
C LEU A 97 5.10 16.18 10.79
N GLY A 98 4.91 17.06 11.77
CA GLY A 98 5.99 17.46 12.69
C GLY A 98 6.57 16.30 13.50
N LEU A 99 5.76 15.34 13.93
CA LEU A 99 6.24 14.13 14.62
C LEU A 99 7.10 13.25 13.69
N LEU A 100 6.68 13.09 12.43
CA LEU A 100 7.36 12.24 11.45
C LEU A 100 8.77 12.75 11.11
N THR A 101 9.02 14.06 11.18
CA THR A 101 10.38 14.64 11.01
C THR A 101 11.40 14.09 12.01
N LYS A 102 10.95 13.58 13.16
CA LYS A 102 11.81 13.03 14.22
C LYS A 102 12.12 11.54 14.02
N THR A 103 11.65 10.93 12.94
CA THR A 103 11.88 9.52 12.65
C THR A 103 13.36 9.30 12.32
N GLN A 104 14.02 8.38 13.03
CA GLN A 104 15.43 8.10 12.82
C GLN A 104 15.68 7.58 11.40
N GLY A 105 16.63 8.20 10.69
CA GLY A 105 16.98 7.81 9.32
C GLY A 105 16.07 8.40 8.24
N PHE A 106 15.12 9.26 8.60
CA PHE A 106 14.31 10.03 7.65
C PHE A 106 14.89 11.44 7.46
N VAL A 107 14.94 11.91 6.21
CA VAL A 107 15.35 13.28 5.85
C VAL A 107 14.09 14.14 5.67
N PRO A 108 13.92 15.22 6.45
CA PRO A 108 12.65 15.95 6.52
C PRO A 108 12.43 17.00 5.43
N ASP A 109 13.35 17.14 4.46
CA ASP A 109 13.34 18.19 3.44
C ASP A 109 11.98 18.33 2.74
N CYS A 110 11.36 17.21 2.34
CA CYS A 110 10.04 17.23 1.69
C CYS A 110 8.94 17.81 2.59
N ILE A 111 8.94 17.51 3.89
CA ILE A 111 7.96 18.05 4.84
C ILE A 111 8.18 19.56 5.03
N VAL A 112 9.44 20.00 5.06
CA VAL A 112 9.79 21.41 5.22
C VAL A 112 9.36 22.21 3.98
N ASP A 113 9.66 21.71 2.79
CA ASP A 113 9.26 22.34 1.52
C ASP A 113 7.73 22.45 1.40
N ASP A 114 7.01 21.38 1.75
CA ASP A 114 5.54 21.38 1.77
C ASP A 114 4.97 22.37 2.80
N ALA A 115 5.61 22.49 3.97
CA ALA A 115 5.21 23.46 4.98
C ALA A 115 5.43 24.91 4.50
N ILE A 116 6.58 25.21 3.90
CA ILE A 116 6.87 26.54 3.32
C ILE A 116 5.86 26.87 2.23
N SER A 117 5.59 25.92 1.33
CA SER A 117 4.60 26.07 0.26
C SER A 117 3.20 26.35 0.80
N THR A 118 2.78 25.59 1.83
CA THR A 118 1.48 25.76 2.48
C THR A 118 1.34 27.15 3.12
N LEU A 119 2.34 27.56 3.92
CA LEU A 119 2.33 28.86 4.59
C LEU A 119 2.35 30.03 3.60
N SER A 120 3.09 29.89 2.49
CA SER A 120 3.16 30.92 1.44
C SER A 120 1.84 31.13 0.69
N ASN A 121 0.95 30.13 0.72
CA ASN A 121 -0.35 30.20 0.08
C ASN A 121 -1.47 30.66 1.03
N GLU A 122 -1.24 30.63 2.35
CA GLU A 122 -2.21 31.02 3.36
C GLU A 122 -2.45 32.54 3.41
N SER A 123 -1.48 33.34 2.96
CA SER A 123 -1.52 34.82 3.00
C SER A 123 -2.32 35.49 1.87
N LYS A 124 -3.13 34.74 1.11
CA LYS A 124 -3.84 35.26 -0.08
C LYS A 124 -5.36 35.43 0.07
N THR A 125 -5.93 35.22 1.26
CA THR A 125 -7.31 35.65 1.53
C THR A 125 -7.28 37.09 2.07
N PRO A 126 -7.61 38.10 1.26
CA PRO A 126 -7.83 39.45 1.78
C PRO A 126 -9.07 39.41 2.68
N PHE A 127 -8.97 40.08 3.83
CA PHE A 127 -10.11 40.43 4.66
C PHE A 127 -11.04 41.41 3.91
#